data_AF-F3FWC6-F1
#
_entry.id   AF-F3FWC6-F1
#
_cell.length_a   1.000
_cell.length_b   1.000
_cell.length_c   1.000
_cell.angle_alpha   90.00
_cell.angle_beta   90.00
_cell.angle_gamma   90.00
#
_symmetry.space_group_name_H-M   'P 1'
#
loop_
_entity.id
_entity.type
_entity.pdbx_description
1 polymer ?
#
loop_
_entity_poly.entity_id
_entity_poly.type
_entity_poly.pdbx_seq_one_letter_code
_entity_poly.pdbx_strand_id
1 'polypeptide(L)'
;NRANQLAHQLINLDIGPDDRVAICVERGPGMIIGLLAILKAGAGYVPLDPAYPAERLAYMLLDSTPAAVLVQAATADVLTLGSLPVINLDDVAW
;
A
#
# COMPACT_ATOMS: atom_id res chain seq x y z
N ASN A 1 -11.70 -8.16 11.69
CA ASN A 1 -10.50 -8.87 11.17
C ASN A 1 -9.75 -7.82 10.37
N ARG A 2 -8.53 -7.46 10.81
CA ARG A 2 -7.80 -6.29 10.33
C ARG A 2 -7.62 -6.27 8.81
N ALA A 3 -7.26 -7.41 8.22
CA ALA A 3 -7.08 -7.53 6.78
C ALA A 3 -8.40 -7.39 6.00
N ASN A 4 -9.54 -7.86 6.55
CA ASN A 4 -10.84 -7.66 5.91
C ASN A 4 -11.29 -6.18 6.01
N GLN A 5 -11.05 -5.53 7.14
CA GLN A 5 -11.40 -4.11 7.31
C GLN A 5 -10.63 -3.23 6.33
N LEU A 6 -9.31 -3.45 6.22
CA LEU A 6 -8.48 -2.78 5.24
C LEU A 6 -8.87 -3.13 3.80
N ALA A 7 -9.25 -4.38 3.50
CA ALA A 7 -9.75 -4.75 2.18
C ALA A 7 -11.03 -3.99 1.81
N HIS A 8 -11.96 -3.83 2.76
CA HIS A 8 -13.17 -3.02 2.54
C HIS A 8 -12.84 -1.55 2.33
N GLN A 9 -11.83 -1.01 3.03
CA GLN A 9 -11.36 0.35 2.78
C GLN A 9 -10.81 0.50 1.34
N LEU A 10 -10.02 -0.46 0.86
CA LEU A 10 -9.54 -0.48 -0.53
C LEU A 10 -10.71 -0.54 -1.52
N ILE A 11 -11.68 -1.44 -1.29
CA ILE A 11 -12.88 -1.55 -2.13
C ILE A 11 -13.69 -0.24 -2.14
N ASN A 12 -13.78 0.46 -1.01
CA ASN A 12 -14.46 1.76 -0.92
C ASN A 12 -13.73 2.89 -1.66
N LEU A 13 -12.46 2.68 -2.04
CA LEU A 13 -11.70 3.55 -2.94
C LEU A 13 -11.80 3.08 -4.40
N ASP A 14 -12.78 2.21 -4.72
CA ASP A 14 -13.00 1.58 -6.02
C ASP A 14 -11.84 0.67 -6.49
N ILE A 15 -10.99 0.20 -5.56
CA ILE A 15 -9.86 -0.68 -5.87
C ILE A 15 -10.31 -2.15 -5.89
N GLY A 16 -10.05 -2.84 -7.00
CA GLY A 16 -10.50 -4.22 -7.22
C GLY A 16 -9.61 -5.05 -8.16
N PRO A 17 -10.20 -6.04 -8.86
CA PRO A 17 -9.49 -6.81 -9.88
C PRO A 17 -8.78 -5.93 -10.92
N ASP A 18 -7.61 -6.37 -11.37
CA ASP A 18 -6.71 -5.67 -12.30
C ASP A 18 -6.04 -4.38 -11.76
N ASP A 19 -6.46 -3.88 -10.59
CA ASP A 19 -5.76 -2.79 -9.93
C ASP A 19 -4.48 -3.26 -9.21
N ARG A 20 -3.59 -2.30 -8.98
CA ARG A 20 -2.33 -2.48 -8.25
C ARG A 20 -2.31 -1.60 -7.02
N VAL A 21 -1.90 -2.16 -5.89
CA VAL A 21 -1.67 -1.40 -4.65
C VAL A 21 -0.20 -1.55 -4.27
N ALA A 22 0.51 -0.43 -4.19
CA ALA A 22 1.88 -0.46 -3.69
C ALA A 22 1.88 -0.66 -2.17
N ILE A 23 2.88 -1.37 -1.67
CA ILE A 23 3.06 -1.60 -0.24
C ILE A 23 4.52 -1.33 0.13
N CYS A 24 4.74 -0.29 0.94
CA CYS A 24 6.04 0.12 1.44
C CYS A 24 5.99 0.08 2.96
N VAL A 25 6.30 -1.06 3.54
CA VAL A 25 6.26 -1.29 5.00
C VAL A 25 7.40 -2.19 5.41
N GLU A 26 7.88 -2.08 6.64
CA GLU A 26 8.89 -3.00 7.17
C GLU A 26 8.31 -4.40 7.39
N ARG A 27 9.21 -5.38 7.52
CA ARG A 27 8.85 -6.76 7.82
C ARG A 27 8.16 -6.83 9.19
N GLY A 28 6.94 -7.33 9.21
CA GLY A 28 6.19 -7.53 10.45
C GLY A 28 4.72 -7.89 10.21
N PRO A 29 3.90 -7.91 11.27
CA PRO A 29 2.47 -8.20 11.16
C PRO A 29 1.72 -7.26 10.21
N GLY A 30 2.09 -5.97 10.20
CA GLY A 30 1.51 -4.97 9.30
C GLY A 30 1.66 -5.36 7.83
N MET A 31 2.84 -5.84 7.43
CA MET A 31 3.09 -6.34 6.07
C MET A 31 2.14 -7.46 5.68
N ILE A 32 1.95 -8.46 6.55
CA ILE A 32 1.05 -9.58 6.27
C ILE A 32 -0.41 -9.12 6.21
N ILE A 33 -0.82 -8.22 7.10
CA ILE A 33 -2.17 -7.62 7.08
C ILE A 33 -2.40 -6.88 5.76
N GLY A 34 -1.46 -6.02 5.33
CA GLY A 34 -1.54 -5.27 4.09
C GLY A 34 -1.60 -6.16 2.85
N LEU A 35 -0.71 -7.15 2.74
CA LEU A 35 -0.71 -8.10 1.63
C LEU A 35 -2.04 -8.89 1.55
N LEU A 36 -2.53 -9.39 2.68
CA LEU A 36 -3.81 -10.10 2.71
C LEU A 36 -4.98 -9.18 2.35
N ALA A 37 -4.97 -7.92 2.79
CA ALA A 37 -6.02 -6.96 2.47
C ALA A 37 -6.07 -6.65 0.96
N ILE A 38 -4.91 -6.43 0.33
CA ILE A 38 -4.81 -6.21 -1.12
C ILE A 38 -5.40 -7.40 -1.89
N LEU A 39 -5.00 -8.63 -1.54
CA LEU A 39 -5.51 -9.84 -2.18
C LEU A 39 -7.01 -10.05 -1.93
N LYS A 40 -7.52 -9.66 -0.76
CA LYS A 40 -8.94 -9.72 -0.41
C LYS A 40 -9.80 -8.70 -1.15
N ALA A 41 -9.23 -7.54 -1.51
CA ALA A 41 -9.86 -6.59 -2.41
C ALA A 41 -9.90 -7.08 -3.86
N GLY A 42 -9.09 -8.10 -4.20
CA GLY A 42 -8.95 -8.62 -5.55
C GLY A 42 -7.83 -7.98 -6.36
N ALA A 43 -7.08 -7.05 -5.76
CA ALA A 43 -6.00 -6.31 -6.41
C ALA A 43 -4.64 -7.05 -6.33
N GLY A 44 -3.72 -6.67 -7.22
CA GLY A 44 -2.31 -7.07 -7.15
C GLY A 44 -1.51 -6.15 -6.23
N TYR A 45 -0.46 -6.68 -5.60
CA TYR A 45 0.44 -5.86 -4.77
C TYR A 45 1.76 -5.54 -5.50
N VAL A 46 2.29 -4.34 -5.26
CA VAL A 46 3.61 -3.90 -5.74
C VAL A 46 4.51 -3.67 -4.52
N PRO A 47 5.48 -4.57 -4.24
CA PRO A 47 6.34 -4.43 -3.08
C PRO A 47 7.36 -3.31 -3.31
N LEU A 48 7.44 -2.40 -2.34
CA LEU A 48 8.44 -1.33 -2.27
C LEU A 48 9.33 -1.55 -1.05
N ASP A 49 10.63 -1.66 -1.27
CA ASP A 49 11.60 -1.77 -0.18
C ASP A 49 12.01 -0.36 0.28
N PRO A 50 11.67 0.07 1.51
CA PRO A 50 12.02 1.41 2.01
C PRO A 50 13.54 1.64 2.11
N ALA A 51 14.37 0.59 2.03
CA ALA A 51 15.82 0.73 1.94
C ALA A 51 16.31 1.20 0.57
N TYR A 52 15.46 1.23 -0.45
CA TYR A 52 15.82 1.76 -1.77
C TYR A 52 15.88 3.28 -1.77
N PRO A 53 16.78 3.88 -2.58
CA PRO A 53 16.82 5.32 -2.76
C PRO A 53 15.46 5.87 -3.24
N ALA A 54 15.10 7.07 -2.80
CA ALA A 54 13.82 7.71 -3.12
C ALA A 54 13.53 7.76 -4.63
N GLU A 55 14.55 8.01 -5.45
CA GLU A 55 14.43 8.03 -6.92
C GLU A 55 14.00 6.67 -7.49
N ARG A 56 14.50 5.57 -6.91
CA ARG A 56 14.12 4.22 -7.32
C ARG A 56 12.69 3.90 -6.93
N LEU A 57 12.27 4.33 -5.73
CA LEU A 57 10.89 4.18 -5.28
C LEU A 57 9.92 4.99 -6.14
N ALA A 58 10.29 6.23 -6.49
CA ALA A 58 9.51 7.06 -7.40
C ALA A 58 9.40 6.44 -8.79
N TYR A 59 10.49 5.88 -9.33
CA TYR A 59 10.46 5.13 -10.60
C TYR A 59 9.50 3.94 -10.55
N MET A 60 9.57 3.13 -9.48
CA MET A 60 8.68 1.97 -9.32
C MET A 60 7.21 2.38 -9.21
N LEU A 61 6.92 3.46 -8.48
CA LEU A 61 5.56 4.01 -8.41
C LEU A 61 5.07 4.52 -9.77
N LEU A 62 5.93 5.19 -10.54
CA LEU A 62 5.59 5.69 -11.87
C LEU A 62 5.33 4.55 -12.87
N ASP A 63 6.17 3.52 -12.87
CA ASP A 63 6.06 2.37 -13.77
C ASP A 63 4.86 1.47 -13.41
N SER A 64 4.61 1.30 -12.10
CA SER A 64 3.55 0.44 -11.62
C SER A 64 2.17 1.12 -11.52
N THR A 65 2.10 2.44 -11.67
CA THR A 65 0.87 3.25 -11.61
C THR A 65 -0.17 2.70 -10.62
N PRO A 66 0.17 2.52 -9.33
CA PRO A 66 -0.73 1.89 -8.38
C PRO A 66 -1.90 2.80 -8.06
N ALA A 67 -3.06 2.22 -7.79
CA ALA A 67 -4.27 2.94 -7.40
C ALA A 67 -4.20 3.49 -5.97
N ALA A 68 -3.36 2.90 -5.11
CA ALA A 68 -3.08 3.37 -3.75
C ALA A 68 -1.73 2.87 -3.24
N VAL A 69 -1.27 3.44 -2.13
CA VAL A 69 -0.06 3.02 -1.43
C VAL A 69 -0.37 2.73 0.04
N LEU A 70 -0.04 1.52 0.50
CA LEU A 70 0.00 1.16 1.90
C LEU A 70 1.37 1.50 2.49
N VAL A 71 1.39 2.24 3.60
CA VAL A 71 2.59 2.62 4.33
C VAL A 71 2.42 2.37 5.82
N GLN A 72 3.51 2.43 6.57
CA GLN A 72 3.50 2.67 8.02
C GLN A 72 4.11 4.06 8.31
N ALA A 73 3.98 4.57 9.52
CA ALA A 73 4.50 5.89 9.90
C ALA A 73 6.01 6.01 9.59
N ALA A 74 6.78 4.94 9.82
CA ALA A 74 8.22 4.91 9.56
C ALA A 74 8.61 4.99 8.07
N THR A 75 7.68 4.73 7.15
CA THR A 75 7.94 4.66 5.70
C THR A 75 7.18 5.70 4.90
N ALA A 76 6.28 6.45 5.53
CA ALA A 76 5.42 7.43 4.87
C ALA A 76 6.24 8.56 4.21
N ASP A 77 7.26 9.05 4.92
CA ASP A 77 8.13 10.15 4.45
C ASP A 77 9.11 9.74 3.35
N VAL A 78 9.27 8.44 3.11
CA VAL A 78 10.23 7.90 2.12
C VAL A 78 9.69 8.06 0.69
N LEU A 79 8.37 8.25 0.54
CA LEU A 79 7.71 8.29 -0.76
C LEU A 79 7.23 9.69 -1.12
N THR A 80 7.47 10.09 -2.37
CA THR A 80 6.84 11.27 -2.97
C THR A 80 5.52 10.85 -3.61
N LEU A 81 4.44 10.91 -2.83
CA LEU A 81 3.18 10.21 -3.14
C LEU A 81 2.24 10.96 -4.08
N GLY A 82 2.60 12.17 -4.53
CA GLY A 82 1.75 12.97 -5.43
C GLY A 82 0.32 13.08 -4.91
N SER A 83 -0.66 12.73 -5.75
CA SER A 83 -2.08 12.65 -5.39
C SER A 83 -2.60 11.22 -5.15
N LEU A 84 -1.70 10.24 -5.00
CA LEU A 84 -2.10 8.85 -4.77
C LEU A 84 -2.75 8.71 -3.38
N PRO A 85 -3.85 7.96 -3.23
CA PRO A 85 -4.37 7.58 -1.93
C PRO A 85 -3.30 6.87 -1.10
N VAL A 86 -3.03 7.39 0.10
CA VAL A 86 -2.08 6.82 1.06
C VAL A 86 -2.85 6.29 2.23
N ILE A 87 -2.64 5.02 2.58
CA ILE A 87 -3.26 4.37 3.74
C ILE A 87 -2.14 4.00 4.70
N ASN A 88 -2.14 4.64 5.87
CA ASN A 88 -1.21 4.30 6.94
C ASN A 88 -1.77 3.14 7.78
N LEU A 89 -1.02 2.04 7.86
CA LEU A 89 -1.41 0.85 8.62
C LEU A 89 -1.39 1.07 10.15
N ASP A 90 -0.70 2.10 10.62
CA ASP A 90 -0.64 2.46 12.03
C ASP A 90 -1.88 3.25 12.49
N ASP A 91 -2.64 3.82 11.55
CA ASP A 91 -3.87 4.54 11.87
C ASP A 91 -4.94 3.52 12.29
N VAL A 92 -5.37 3.59 13.55
CA VAL A 92 -6.27 2.60 14.20
C VAL A 92 -7.74 2.76 13.75
N ALA A 93 -7.98 3.24 12.53
CA ALA A 93 -9.32 3.54 12.01
C ALA A 93 -9.95 2.39 11.20
N TRP A 94 -9.57 1.13 11.48
CA TRP A 94 -10.10 -0.05 10.78
C TRP A 94 -10.84 -1.04 11.68
#